data_AF-A0A3Q3AWU9-F1
#
_entry.id   AF-A0A3Q3AWU9-F1
#
_cell.length_a   1.000
_cell.length_b   1.000
_cell.length_c   1.000
_cell.angle_alpha   90.00
_cell.angle_beta   90.00
_cell.angle_gamma   90.00
#
_symmetry.space_group_name_H-M   'P 1'
#
loop_
_entity.id
_entity.type
_entity.pdbx_description
1 polymer ?
#
loop_
_entity_poly.entity_id
_entity_poly.type
_entity_poly.pdbx_seq_one_letter_code
_entity_poly.pdbx_strand_id
1 'polypeptide(L)'
;SDQSHNTWHIYEHTECQDAEPRECQQAEAPSNGGLLCVTIANKRFCKPMCSFGYDFGFMRRSRLFDECSEGTKYQWNSQYVGGNKLAVCNGKRLNSFSGATSAYFPKDCLTTKSNSNLGSSILANFVGELKDAGITGDLKSHCLICG
;
A
#
# COMPACT_ATOMS: atom_id res chain seq x y z
N SER A 1 36.05 5.91 9.46
CA SER A 1 35.31 5.42 8.29
C SER A 1 34.08 4.71 8.78
N ASP A 2 33.00 5.42 9.07
CA ASP A 2 31.71 4.78 9.37
C ASP A 2 30.58 5.80 9.20
N GLN A 3 30.03 5.88 7.99
CA GLN A 3 28.97 6.81 7.60
C GLN A 3 28.00 6.16 6.60
N SER A 4 27.91 4.83 6.58
CA SER A 4 27.08 4.09 5.60
C SER A 4 25.84 3.41 6.20
N HIS A 5 25.63 3.46 7.51
CA HIS A 5 24.52 2.76 8.18
C HIS A 5 23.30 3.64 8.51
N ASN A 6 23.41 4.97 8.48
CA ASN A 6 22.30 5.88 8.85
C ASN A 6 21.55 6.51 7.67
N THR A 7 22.00 6.31 6.43
CA THR A 7 21.38 6.93 5.24
C THR A 7 20.25 6.10 4.64
N TRP A 8 20.16 4.78 4.91
CA TRP A 8 19.10 3.94 4.35
C TRP A 8 17.73 4.14 5.02
N HIS A 9 17.70 4.49 6.30
CA HIS A 9 16.45 4.69 7.04
C HIS A 9 15.69 5.97 6.66
N ILE A 10 16.35 6.97 6.05
CA ILE A 10 15.71 8.26 5.73
C ILE A 10 15.06 8.25 4.34
N TYR A 11 15.51 7.37 3.43
CA TYR A 11 15.01 7.34 2.05
C TYR A 11 13.72 6.51 1.86
N GLU A 12 13.41 5.56 2.75
CA GLU A 12 12.18 4.76 2.61
C GLU A 12 10.90 5.52 3.05
N HIS A 13 11.03 6.56 3.88
CA HIS A 13 9.89 7.26 4.48
C HIS A 13 9.29 8.39 3.62
N THR A 14 9.96 8.83 2.55
CA THR A 14 9.54 9.98 1.73
C THR A 14 8.87 9.60 0.41
N GLU A 15 8.87 8.32 0.01
CA GLU A 15 8.49 7.90 -1.35
C GLU A 15 7.07 8.26 -1.78
N CYS A 16 6.15 8.45 -0.84
CA CYS A 16 4.78 8.91 -1.12
C CYS A 16 4.45 10.31 -0.57
N GLN A 17 5.37 10.95 0.16
CA GLN A 17 5.08 12.23 0.83
C GLN A 17 4.92 13.39 -0.15
N ASP A 18 5.66 13.35 -1.26
CA ASP A 18 5.61 14.39 -2.29
C ASP A 18 4.46 14.21 -3.30
N ALA A 19 3.69 13.12 -3.21
CA ALA A 19 2.52 12.93 -4.05
C ALA A 19 1.41 13.92 -3.65
N GLU A 20 0.54 14.31 -4.59
CA GLU A 20 -0.68 15.03 -4.22
C GLU A 20 -1.76 14.04 -3.70
N PRO A 21 -2.72 14.46 -2.86
CA PRO A 21 -2.74 15.73 -2.13
C PRO A 21 -1.78 15.68 -0.92
N ARG A 22 -1.03 16.76 -0.69
CA ARG A 22 -0.01 16.85 0.37
C ARG A 22 -0.57 16.81 1.78
N GLU A 23 -1.85 17.14 1.92
CA GLU A 23 -2.59 17.13 3.18
C GLU A 23 -2.83 15.70 3.69
N CYS A 24 -2.77 14.71 2.80
CA CYS A 24 -2.88 13.31 3.18
C CYS A 24 -1.64 12.86 3.94
N GLN A 25 -1.85 12.55 5.21
CA GLN A 25 -0.84 11.96 6.07
C GLN A 25 -0.26 10.68 5.45
N GLN A 26 1.04 10.48 5.65
CA GLN A 26 1.72 9.30 5.17
C GLN A 26 1.11 8.05 5.82
N ALA A 27 0.64 7.11 5.01
CA ALA A 27 0.16 5.82 5.50
C ALA A 27 1.35 4.97 5.96
N GLU A 28 1.13 4.20 7.03
CA GLU A 28 2.12 3.33 7.64
C GLU A 28 2.10 1.94 6.99
N ALA A 29 3.25 1.51 6.47
CA ALA A 29 3.38 0.18 5.91
C ALA A 29 3.28 -0.89 7.02
N PRO A 30 2.46 -1.94 6.83
CA PRO A 30 2.38 -3.03 7.78
C PRO A 30 3.68 -3.84 7.77
N SER A 31 4.18 -4.20 8.96
CA SER A 31 5.29 -5.15 9.07
C SER A 31 4.97 -6.46 8.36
N ASN A 32 5.97 -7.04 7.68
CA ASN A 32 5.81 -8.22 6.81
C ASN A 32 4.85 -7.95 5.63
N GLY A 33 4.85 -6.73 5.12
CA GLY A 33 3.96 -6.29 4.07
C GLY A 33 4.42 -4.96 3.47
N GLY A 34 3.46 -4.24 2.91
CA GLY A 34 3.71 -2.97 2.26
C GLY A 34 2.43 -2.28 1.82
N LEU A 35 2.59 -1.07 1.31
CA LEU A 35 1.55 -0.24 0.73
C LEU A 35 1.90 0.09 -0.70
N LEU A 36 1.02 -0.27 -1.62
CA LEU A 36 1.03 0.28 -2.96
C LEU A 36 0.07 1.46 -2.99
N CYS A 37 0.59 2.67 -3.18
CA CYS A 37 -0.20 3.88 -3.21
C CYS A 37 -0.19 4.52 -4.59
N VAL A 38 -1.32 5.08 -4.99
CA VAL A 38 -1.50 5.80 -6.26
C VAL A 38 -2.28 7.09 -6.06
N THR A 39 -2.01 8.09 -6.88
CA THR A 39 -2.81 9.31 -6.95
C THR A 39 -3.54 9.40 -8.29
N ILE A 40 -4.87 9.56 -8.23
CA ILE A 40 -5.74 9.78 -9.40
C ILE A 40 -6.60 11.01 -9.12
N ALA A 41 -6.56 12.01 -10.03
CA ALA A 41 -7.38 13.22 -9.97
C ALA A 41 -7.39 14.00 -8.62
N ASN A 42 -6.31 13.92 -7.82
CA ASN A 42 -6.15 14.50 -6.46
C ASN A 42 -6.73 13.68 -5.30
N LYS A 43 -7.01 12.39 -5.54
CA LYS A 43 -7.30 11.43 -4.49
C LYS A 43 -6.15 10.45 -4.37
N ARG A 44 -5.69 10.20 -3.14
CA ARG A 44 -4.70 9.16 -2.88
C ARG A 44 -5.39 7.88 -2.45
N PHE A 45 -5.03 6.78 -3.08
CA PHE A 45 -5.51 5.45 -2.74
C PHE A 45 -4.33 4.59 -2.35
N CYS A 46 -4.39 3.95 -1.19
CA CYS A 46 -3.37 3.02 -0.74
C CYS A 46 -3.96 1.63 -0.55
N LYS A 47 -3.35 0.65 -1.22
CA LYS A 47 -3.66 -0.75 -1.10
C LYS A 47 -2.63 -1.42 -0.19
N PRO A 48 -2.99 -1.81 1.04
CA PRO A 48 -2.12 -2.63 1.85
C PRO A 48 -2.05 -4.04 1.30
N MET A 49 -0.84 -4.60 1.30
CA MET A 49 -0.55 -5.93 0.79
C MET A 49 0.34 -6.67 1.79
N CYS A 50 -0.05 -7.89 2.16
CA CYS A 50 0.80 -8.74 2.98
C CYS A 50 1.80 -9.50 2.12
N SER A 51 3.03 -9.68 2.62
CA SER A 51 4.07 -10.44 1.95
C SER A 51 3.68 -11.90 1.79
N PHE A 52 4.24 -12.56 0.76
CA PHE A 52 4.03 -13.98 0.56
C PHE A 52 4.36 -14.78 1.84
N GLY A 53 3.41 -15.63 2.24
CA GLY A 53 3.54 -16.42 3.46
C GLY A 53 3.02 -15.74 4.73
N TYR A 54 2.47 -14.53 4.65
CA TYR A 54 1.78 -13.83 5.75
C TYR A 54 0.30 -13.63 5.43
N ASP A 55 -0.53 -13.39 6.45
CA ASP A 55 -1.96 -13.10 6.28
C ASP A 55 -2.41 -11.81 6.99
N PHE A 56 -3.53 -11.23 6.57
CA PHE A 56 -4.13 -10.10 7.28
C PHE A 56 -4.61 -10.54 8.66
N GLY A 57 -4.42 -9.69 9.66
CA GLY A 57 -4.94 -9.91 11.01
C GLY A 57 -6.47 -9.82 11.15
N PHE A 58 -7.17 -9.53 10.05
CA PHE A 58 -8.61 -9.37 9.98
C PHE A 58 -9.10 -9.60 8.53
N MET A 59 -10.41 -9.80 8.36
CA MET A 59 -11.02 -10.05 7.05
C MET A 59 -10.96 -8.81 6.15
N ARG A 60 -10.37 -8.95 4.96
CA ARG A 60 -10.17 -7.90 3.96
C ARG A 60 -10.43 -8.42 2.52
N ARG A 61 -11.60 -9.03 2.31
CA ARG A 61 -11.97 -9.60 1.00
C ARG A 61 -12.62 -8.59 0.04
N SER A 62 -13.42 -7.68 0.57
CA SER A 62 -14.20 -6.72 -0.24
C SER A 62 -13.58 -5.33 -0.30
N ARG A 63 -12.70 -4.97 0.64
CA ARG A 63 -12.13 -3.63 0.76
C ARG A 63 -10.63 -3.64 0.51
N LEU A 64 -10.26 -3.51 -0.76
CA LEU A 64 -8.88 -3.73 -1.21
C LEU A 64 -7.97 -2.54 -0.90
N PHE A 65 -8.51 -1.32 -0.85
CA PHE A 65 -7.75 -0.09 -0.66
C PHE A 65 -8.49 0.89 0.25
N ASP A 66 -7.74 1.87 0.76
CA ASP A 66 -8.22 3.00 1.53
C ASP A 66 -7.99 4.29 0.74
N GLU A 67 -8.88 5.26 0.90
CA GLU A 67 -8.84 6.58 0.24
C GLU A 67 -8.44 7.65 1.26
N CYS A 68 -7.65 8.61 0.80
CA CYS A 68 -7.46 9.90 1.42
C CYS A 68 -7.65 11.02 0.38
N SER A 69 -8.59 11.93 0.66
CA SER A 69 -8.96 13.03 -0.22
C SER A 69 -9.68 14.14 0.56
N GLU A 70 -10.03 15.25 -0.10
CA GLU A 70 -10.91 16.27 0.48
C GLU A 70 -12.22 15.67 1.02
N GLY A 71 -12.79 14.69 0.31
CA GLY A 71 -14.02 14.00 0.72
C GLY A 71 -13.88 13.21 2.03
N THR A 72 -12.66 12.78 2.38
CA THR A 72 -12.35 12.14 3.66
C THR A 72 -11.73 13.10 4.67
N LYS A 73 -11.80 14.42 4.40
CA LYS A 73 -11.14 15.48 5.19
C LYS A 73 -9.64 15.22 5.37
N TYR A 74 -9.01 14.69 4.32
CA TYR A 74 -7.59 14.31 4.29
C TYR A 74 -7.18 13.29 5.36
N GLN A 75 -8.12 12.49 5.84
CA GLN A 75 -7.87 11.34 6.70
C GLN A 75 -8.06 10.05 5.91
N TRP A 76 -7.29 9.02 6.23
CA TRP A 76 -7.51 7.69 5.67
C TRP A 76 -8.86 7.16 6.14
N ASN A 77 -9.70 6.72 5.21
CA ASN A 77 -10.99 6.11 5.53
C ASN A 77 -10.86 4.67 6.07
N SER A 78 -9.71 4.26 6.61
CA SER A 78 -9.47 2.92 7.17
C SER A 78 -10.47 2.61 8.28
N GLN A 79 -11.06 1.41 8.23
CA GLN A 79 -12.04 0.92 9.21
C GLN A 79 -11.44 -0.08 10.20
N TYR A 80 -10.15 -0.41 10.07
CA TYR A 80 -9.59 -1.59 10.73
C TYR A 80 -8.74 -1.26 11.95
N VAL A 81 -7.80 -0.33 11.79
CA VAL A 81 -6.86 0.05 12.87
C VAL A 81 -7.04 1.53 13.26
N GLY A 82 -7.42 2.36 12.29
CA GLY A 82 -7.56 3.81 12.46
C GLY A 82 -6.24 4.57 12.29
N GLY A 83 -6.34 5.89 12.13
CA GLY A 83 -5.18 6.75 11.87
C GLY A 83 -4.50 6.42 10.53
N ASN A 84 -3.17 6.33 10.55
CA ASN A 84 -2.36 6.09 9.34
C ASN A 84 -2.11 4.60 9.06
N LYS A 85 -2.51 3.72 9.98
CA LYS A 85 -2.30 2.28 9.84
C LYS A 85 -3.47 1.63 9.10
N LEU A 86 -3.18 1.16 7.89
CA LEU A 86 -4.20 0.63 6.98
C LEU A 86 -4.42 -0.88 7.15
N ALA A 87 -3.40 -1.60 7.61
CA ALA A 87 -3.48 -3.05 7.83
C ALA A 87 -2.52 -3.56 8.91
N VAL A 88 -2.73 -4.84 9.26
CA VAL A 88 -1.81 -5.64 10.06
C VAL A 88 -1.61 -6.96 9.31
N CYS A 89 -0.36 -7.34 9.08
CA CYS A 89 0.00 -8.65 8.53
C CYS A 89 0.54 -9.53 9.67
N ASN A 90 -0.25 -10.54 10.04
CA ASN A 90 0.02 -11.47 11.13
C ASN A 90 0.51 -12.83 10.61
N GLY A 91 1.43 -13.44 11.36
CA GLY A 91 1.73 -14.87 11.35
C GLY A 91 2.20 -15.47 10.01
N LYS A 92 2.72 -16.71 10.06
CA LYS A 92 2.90 -17.51 8.84
C LYS A 92 1.53 -18.03 8.38
N ARG A 93 1.29 -18.04 7.08
CA ARG A 93 0.03 -18.43 6.43
C ARG A 93 -0.33 -19.89 6.75
N LEU A 94 -1.50 -20.11 7.37
CA LEU A 94 -1.95 -21.42 7.89
C LEU A 94 -3.16 -22.02 7.13
N ASN A 95 -3.39 -21.70 5.85
CA ASN A 95 -4.36 -22.34 4.93
C ASN A 95 -5.68 -21.59 4.62
N SER A 96 -5.99 -20.48 5.29
CA SER A 96 -7.15 -19.62 4.94
C SER A 96 -6.69 -18.21 4.56
N PHE A 97 -7.32 -17.62 3.55
CA PHE A 97 -7.05 -16.24 3.14
C PHE A 97 -8.05 -15.29 3.78
N SER A 98 -7.54 -14.39 4.61
CA SER A 98 -8.33 -13.31 5.18
C SER A 98 -8.57 -12.19 4.16
N GLY A 99 -7.69 -12.03 3.17
CA GLY A 99 -7.79 -11.06 2.06
C GLY A 99 -8.19 -11.67 0.71
N ALA A 100 -8.48 -10.81 -0.27
CA ALA A 100 -8.56 -11.24 -1.68
C ALA A 100 -7.17 -11.62 -2.21
N THR A 101 -7.09 -12.51 -3.21
CA THR A 101 -5.80 -12.97 -3.77
C THR A 101 -4.89 -11.81 -4.23
N SER A 102 -5.48 -10.75 -4.78
CA SER A 102 -4.74 -9.57 -5.23
C SER A 102 -4.25 -8.66 -4.10
N ALA A 103 -4.69 -8.87 -2.86
CA ALA A 103 -4.25 -8.14 -1.67
C ALA A 103 -2.97 -8.74 -1.04
N TYR A 104 -2.29 -9.63 -1.75
CA TYR A 104 -1.01 -10.20 -1.34
C TYR A 104 0.05 -9.93 -2.39
N PHE A 105 1.28 -9.74 -1.94
CA PHE A 105 2.42 -9.73 -2.84
C PHE A 105 2.67 -11.15 -3.39
N PRO A 106 3.13 -11.26 -4.65
CA PRO A 106 3.53 -12.55 -5.22
C PRO A 106 4.80 -13.12 -4.52
N LYS A 107 5.62 -12.24 -3.93
CA LYS A 107 6.79 -12.52 -3.09
C LYS A 107 6.72 -11.67 -1.83
N ASP A 108 7.82 -11.38 -1.15
CA ASP A 108 7.85 -10.31 -0.16
C ASP A 108 7.87 -8.92 -0.84
N CYS A 109 7.60 -7.88 -0.05
CA CYS A 109 7.53 -6.51 -0.56
C CYS A 109 8.85 -6.04 -1.19
N LEU A 110 10.00 -6.29 -0.54
CA LEU A 110 11.31 -5.82 -1.02
C LEU A 110 11.72 -6.50 -2.33
N THR A 111 11.49 -7.81 -2.43
CA THR A 111 11.71 -8.56 -3.69
C THR A 111 10.77 -8.07 -4.80
N THR A 112 9.52 -7.76 -4.46
CA THR A 112 8.56 -7.22 -5.43
C THR A 112 8.97 -5.81 -5.91
N LYS A 113 9.42 -4.95 -4.98
CA LYS A 113 9.88 -3.58 -5.25
C LYS A 113 11.14 -3.53 -6.12
N SER A 114 12.10 -4.43 -5.87
CA SER A 114 13.35 -4.52 -6.64
C SER A 114 13.18 -5.17 -8.03
N ASN A 115 12.04 -5.79 -8.31
CA ASN A 115 11.73 -6.42 -9.59
C ASN A 115 10.72 -5.60 -10.39
N SER A 116 11.16 -4.95 -11.46
CA SER A 116 10.31 -4.08 -12.29
C SER A 116 9.07 -4.78 -12.83
N ASN A 117 9.16 -6.04 -13.26
CA ASN A 117 8.02 -6.80 -13.79
C ASN A 117 6.97 -7.07 -12.70
N LEU A 118 7.41 -7.45 -11.49
CA LEU A 118 6.49 -7.68 -10.38
C LEU A 118 5.86 -6.37 -9.92
N GLY A 119 6.66 -5.30 -9.79
CA GLY A 119 6.19 -3.96 -9.44
C GLY A 119 5.16 -3.41 -10.44
N SER A 120 5.44 -3.48 -11.74
CA SER A 120 4.50 -3.07 -12.79
C SER A 120 3.23 -3.92 -12.80
N SER A 121 3.34 -5.23 -12.54
CA SER A 121 2.18 -6.12 -12.50
C SER A 121 1.22 -5.78 -11.36
N ILE A 122 1.74 -5.57 -10.13
CA ILE A 122 0.89 -5.21 -9.00
C ILE A 122 0.27 -3.81 -9.16
N LEU A 123 1.00 -2.87 -9.78
CA LEU A 123 0.49 -1.54 -10.10
C LEU A 123 -0.65 -1.61 -11.11
N ALA A 124 -0.46 -2.34 -12.22
CA ALA A 124 -1.49 -2.51 -13.24
C ALA A 124 -2.75 -3.17 -12.67
N ASN A 125 -2.59 -4.20 -11.84
CA ASN A 125 -3.71 -4.85 -11.15
C ASN A 125 -4.46 -3.88 -10.24
N PHE A 126 -3.74 -3.08 -9.44
CA PHE A 126 -4.39 -2.13 -8.55
C PHE A 126 -5.12 -1.00 -9.30
N VAL A 127 -4.52 -0.47 -10.37
CA VAL A 127 -5.20 0.51 -11.25
C VAL A 127 -6.44 -0.12 -11.90
N GLY A 128 -6.40 -1.40 -12.26
CA GLY A 128 -7.57 -2.16 -12.72
C GLY A 128 -8.68 -2.21 -11.68
N GLU A 129 -8.36 -2.59 -10.44
CA GLU A 129 -9.33 -2.64 -9.33
C GLU A 129 -9.97 -1.28 -9.02
N LEU A 130 -9.20 -0.18 -9.12
CA LEU A 130 -9.74 1.17 -8.98
C LEU A 130 -10.76 1.48 -10.08
N LYS A 131 -10.45 1.13 -11.33
CA LYS A 131 -11.39 1.29 -12.46
C LYS A 131 -12.66 0.46 -12.26
N ASP A 132 -12.53 -0.78 -11.81
CA ASP A 132 -13.67 -1.66 -11.51
C ASP A 132 -14.55 -1.09 -10.38
N ALA A 133 -13.95 -0.35 -9.44
CA ALA A 133 -14.65 0.40 -8.40
C ALA A 133 -15.24 1.75 -8.87
N GLY A 134 -15.17 2.05 -10.17
CA GLY A 134 -15.67 3.30 -10.76
C GLY A 134 -14.74 4.51 -10.56
N ILE A 135 -13.51 4.29 -10.09
CA ILE A 135 -12.51 5.34 -9.91
C ILE A 135 -11.70 5.46 -11.20
N THR A 136 -12.04 6.48 -11.99
CA THR A 136 -11.42 6.75 -13.29
C THR A 136 -10.63 8.05 -13.28
N GLY A 137 -9.60 8.13 -14.12
CA GLY A 137 -8.78 9.31 -14.31
C GLY A 137 -7.33 8.95 -14.60
N ASP A 138 -6.49 9.96 -14.82
CA ASP A 138 -5.07 9.75 -15.05
C ASP A 138 -4.35 9.42 -13.74
N LEU A 139 -3.52 8.39 -13.78
CA LEU A 139 -2.53 8.12 -12.76
C LEU A 139 -1.49 9.26 -12.76
N LYS A 140 -1.43 10.03 -11.67
CA LYS A 140 -0.49 11.15 -11.53
C LYS A 140 0.81 10.72 -10.87
N SER A 141 0.74 9.82 -9.91
CA SER A 141 1.90 9.25 -9.22
C SER A 141 1.57 7.90 -8.63
N HIS A 142 2.61 7.11 -8.36
CA HIS A 142 2.53 5.89 -7.59
C HIS A 142 3.81 5.68 -6.78
N CYS A 143 3.72 4.89 -5.72
CA CYS A 143 4.84 4.56 -4.85
C CYS A 143 4.55 3.23 -4.13
N LEU A 144 5.62 2.54 -3.74
CA LEU A 144 5.57 1.25 -3.06
C LEU A 144 6.44 1.28 -1.81
N ILE A 145 5.80 1.31 -0.64
CA ILE A 145 6.48 1.37 0.66
C ILE A 145 6.43 -0.03 1.28
N CYS A 146 7.57 -0.52 1.76
CA CYS A 146 7.68 -1.78 2.49
C CYS A 146 7.85 -1.52 3.99
N GLY A 147 7.35 -2.44 4.82
CA GLY A 147 7.40 -2.33 6.28
C GLY A 147 7.93 -3.59 6.98
#